data_AF-A0A433WAR5-F1
#
_entry.id   AF-A0A433WAR5-F1
#
_cell.length_a   1.000
_cell.length_b   1.000
_cell.length_c   1.000
_cell.angle_alpha   90.00
_cell.angle_beta   90.00
_cell.angle_gamma   90.00
#
_symmetry.space_group_name_H-M   'P 1'
#
loop_
_entity.id
_entity.type
_entity.pdbx_description
1 polymer ?
#
loop_
_entity_poly.entity_id
_entity_poly.type
_entity_poly.pdbx_seq_one_letter_code
_entity_poly.pdbx_strand_id
1 'polypeptide(L)' 'MKQPLVEKIDFYYNAEGYMVFTEKYHRDRGYCCGNGCKHCPFSYENVPEPKKSILLKKRNEANDGQ' A
#
# COMPACT_ATOMS: atom_id res chain seq x y z
N MET A 1 12.05 -21.24 -3.07
CA MET A 1 10.66 -21.39 -3.54
C MET A 1 9.93 -20.09 -3.24
N LYS A 2 9.32 -19.43 -4.23
CA LYS A 2 8.43 -18.27 -3.94
C LYS A 2 7.11 -18.85 -3.43
N GLN A 3 6.70 -18.45 -2.23
CA GLN A 3 5.39 -18.84 -1.71
C GLN A 3 4.29 -18.27 -2.62
N PRO A 4 3.21 -19.03 -2.87
CA PRO A 4 2.06 -18.49 -3.60
C PRO A 4 1.39 -17.39 -2.77
N LEU A 5 0.81 -16.41 -3.46
CA LEU A 5 0.02 -15.36 -2.82
C LEU A 5 -1.26 -15.95 -2.23
N VAL A 6 -1.58 -15.59 -0.99
CA VAL A 6 -2.77 -16.05 -0.29
C VAL A 6 -3.80 -14.93 -0.20
N GLU A 7 -4.99 -15.18 -0.76
CA GLU A 7 -6.12 -14.24 -0.66
C GLU A 7 -6.51 -14.03 0.82
N LYS A 8 -6.94 -12.82 1.17
CA LYS A 8 -7.22 -12.31 2.52
C LYS A 8 -6.00 -12.14 3.43
N ILE A 9 -4.82 -12.57 2.99
CA ILE A 9 -3.54 -12.37 3.71
C ILE A 9 -2.66 -11.39 2.96
N ASP A 10 -2.31 -11.71 1.72
CA ASP A 10 -1.40 -10.91 0.88
C ASP A 10 -2.16 -9.89 0.03
N PHE A 11 -3.39 -10.22 -0.34
CA PHE A 11 -4.27 -9.36 -1.13
C PHE A 11 -5.74 -9.65 -0.86
N TYR A 12 -6.62 -8.73 -1.27
CA TYR A 12 -8.07 -8.94 -1.32
C TYR A 12 -8.65 -8.23 -2.56
N TYR A 13 -9.83 -8.63 -3.01
CA TYR A 13 -10.58 -7.89 -4.02
C TYR A 13 -11.45 -6.84 -3.35
N ASN A 14 -11.34 -5.58 -3.79
CA ASN A 14 -12.24 -4.53 -3.33
C ASN A 14 -13.64 -4.65 -3.97
N ALA A 15 -14.58 -3.80 -3.55
CA ALA A 15 -15.96 -3.81 -4.09
C ALA A 15 -16.03 -3.54 -5.61
N GLU A 16 -14.98 -2.95 -6.19
CA GLU A 16 -14.88 -2.66 -7.62
C GLU A 16 -14.21 -3.81 -8.40
N GLY A 17 -13.83 -4.91 -7.72
CA GLY A 17 -13.16 -6.05 -8.33
C GLY A 17 -11.65 -5.87 -8.54
N TYR A 18 -11.04 -4.81 -8.00
CA TYR A 18 -9.60 -4.60 -8.08
C TYR A 18 -8.87 -5.40 -7.00
N MET A 19 -7.77 -6.03 -7.40
CA MET A 19 -6.85 -6.70 -6.47
C MET A 19 -6.04 -5.65 -5.68
N VAL A 20 -6.20 -5.65 -4.36
CA VAL A 20 -5.52 -4.73 -3.44
C VAL A 20 -4.59 -5.52 -2.53
N PHE A 21 -3.29 -5.26 -2.65
CA PHE A 21 -2.29 -5.86 -1.77
C PHE A 21 -2.37 -5.29 -0.35
N THR A 22 -2.22 -6.16 0.64
CA THR A 22 -2.22 -5.80 2.06
C THR A 22 -0.88 -5.21 2.48
N GLU A 23 -0.85 -4.62 3.68
CA GLU A 23 0.39 -4.16 4.28
C GLU A 23 1.38 -5.31 4.48
N LYS A 24 0.89 -6.50 4.86
CA LYS A 24 1.71 -7.70 5.07
C LYS A 24 2.50 -8.05 3.80
N TYR A 25 1.83 -8.11 2.65
CA TYR A 25 2.50 -8.38 1.38
C TYR A 25 3.60 -7.36 1.08
N HIS A 26 3.32 -6.08 1.35
CA HIS A 26 4.32 -5.03 1.15
C HIS A 26 5.51 -5.15 2.12
N ARG A 27 5.27 -5.54 3.38
CA ARG A 27 6.34 -5.83 4.35
C ARG A 27 7.19 -7.01 3.90
N ASP A 28 6.56 -8.11 3.48
CA ASP A 28 7.25 -9.31 2.99
C ASP A 28 8.07 -9.03 1.73
N ARG A 29 7.59 -8.13 0.86
CA ARG A 29 8.34 -7.65 -0.32
C ARG A 29 9.62 -6.93 0.08
N GLY A 30 9.64 -6.27 1.25
CA GLY A 30 10.84 -5.67 1.85
C GLY A 30 11.26 -4.32 1.27
N TYR A 31 10.53 -3.73 0.32
CA TYR A 31 10.86 -2.42 -0.23
C TYR A 31 9.64 -1.66 -0.79
N CYS A 32 9.74 -0.33 -0.82
CA CYS A 32 8.75 0.53 -1.45
C CYS A 32 8.85 0.47 -2.98
N CYS A 33 7.77 0.08 -3.66
CA CYS A 33 7.77 -0.05 -5.12
C CYS A 33 7.54 1.26 -5.90
N GLY A 34 7.37 2.41 -5.22
CA GLY A 34 7.21 3.72 -5.87
C GLY A 34 5.84 3.98 -6.52
N ASN A 35 4.88 3.05 -6.43
CA ASN A 35 3.57 3.20 -7.08
C ASN A 35 2.54 4.01 -6.27
N GLY A 36 2.78 4.25 -4.97
CA GLY A 36 1.83 4.92 -4.09
C GLY A 36 0.67 4.03 -3.64
N CYS A 37 0.97 2.79 -3.24
CA CYS A 37 -0.02 1.79 -2.83
C CYS A 37 -0.76 2.19 -1.54
N LYS A 38 -2.06 1.88 -1.46
CA LYS A 38 -2.93 2.22 -0.31
C LYS A 38 -2.35 1.76 1.03
N HIS A 39 -1.83 0.54 1.09
CA HIS A 39 -1.31 -0.09 2.31
C HIS A 39 0.21 -0.02 2.42
N CYS A 40 0.86 1.02 1.87
CA CYS A 40 2.32 1.14 1.86
C CYS A 40 2.87 1.37 3.30
N PRO A 41 3.67 0.43 3.85
CA PRO A 41 4.25 0.56 5.19
C PRO A 41 5.50 1.47 5.22
N PHE A 42 6.02 1.84 4.05
CA PHE A 42 7.31 2.54 3.88
C PHE A 42 7.16 4.05 3.68
N SER A 43 6.06 4.64 4.15
CA SER A 43 5.80 6.10 4.03
C SER A 43 6.05 6.68 2.63
N TYR A 44 5.73 5.89 1.59
CA TYR A 44 5.91 6.24 0.19
C TYR A 44 7.34 6.69 -0.18
N GLU A 45 8.38 6.14 0.45
CA GLU A 45 9.77 6.60 0.29
C GLU A 45 10.24 6.74 -1.17
N ASN A 46 9.92 5.76 -2.03
CA ASN A 46 10.32 5.68 -3.44
C ASN A 46 9.28 6.28 -4.41
N VAL A 47 8.22 6.90 -3.90
CA VAL A 47 7.25 7.60 -4.75
C VAL A 47 7.82 8.98 -5.09
N PRO A 48 7.89 9.39 -6.37
CA PRO A 48 8.43 10.68 -6.75
C PRO A 48 7.53 11.84 -6.29
N GLU A 49 8.15 13.00 -6.06
CA GLU A 49 7.43 14.25 -5.84
C GLU A 49 6.75 14.75 -7.12
N PRO A 50 5.59 15.43 -7.01
CA PRO A 50 4.87 15.83 -5.79
C PRO A 50 3.94 14.75 -5.22
N LYS A 51 3.90 13.56 -5.84
CA LYS A 51 2.92 12.51 -5.52
C LYS A 51 3.09 11.99 -4.09
N LYS A 52 4.33 11.82 -3.60
CA LYS A 52 4.60 11.38 -2.23
C LYS A 52 4.03 12.33 -1.19
N SER A 53 4.32 13.63 -1.28
CA SER A 53 3.74 14.65 -0.38
C SER A 53 2.21 14.64 -0.37
N ILE A 54 1.58 14.52 -1.53
CA ILE A 54 0.11 14.44 -1.65
C ILE A 54 -0.43 13.19 -0.93
N LEU A 55 0.19 12.04 -1.13
CA LEU A 55 -0.25 10.77 -0.53
C LEU A 55 -0.07 10.75 1.00
N LEU A 56 1.00 11.36 1.52
CA LEU A 56 1.23 11.50 2.96
C LEU A 56 0.17 12.40 3.59
N LYS A 57 -0.13 13.55 2.97
CA LYS A 57 -1.17 14.47 3.43
C LYS A 57 -2.54 13.77 3.51
N LYS A 58 -2.94 13.09 2.43
CA LYS A 58 -4.20 12.32 2.38
C LYS A 58 -4.29 11.25 3.45
N ARG A 59 -3.18 10.57 3.77
CA ARG A 59 -3.14 9.56 4.82
C ARG A 59 -3.39 10.17 6.19
N ASN A 60 -2.77 11.31 6.49
CA ASN A 60 -2.93 11.98 7.77
C ASN A 60 -4.35 12.55 7.93
N GLU A 61 -4.90 13.15 6.87
CA GLU A 61 -6.29 13.64 6.85
C GLU A 61 -7.31 12.52 7.10
N ALA A 62 -7.07 11.31 6.57
CA ALA A 62 -7.93 10.16 6.82
C ALA A 62 -7.88 9.65 8.27
N ASN A 63 -6.81 9.94 9.01
CA ASN A 63 -6.65 9.51 10.41
C ASN A 63 -7.17 10.57 11.42
N ASP A 64 -7.27 11.83 11.01
CA ASP A 64 -7.71 12.96 11.86
C ASP A 64 -9.24 13.07 11.99
N GLY A 65 -9.98 12.36 11.13
CA GLY A 65 -11.45 12.34 11.13
C GLY A 65 -12.09 11.26 12.01
N GLN A 66 -11.38 10.72 13.00
CA GLN A 66 -11.86 9.66 13.90
C GLN A 66 -12.03 10.13 15.34
#